data_AF-A0A969NLI9-F1
#
_entry.id   AF-A0A969NLI9-F1
#
_cell.length_a   1.000
_cell.length_b   1.000
_cell.length_c   1.000
_cell.angle_alpha   90.00
_cell.angle_beta   90.00
_cell.angle_gamma   90.00
#
_symmetry.space_group_name_H-M   'P 1'
#
loop_
_entity.id
_entity.type
_entity.pdbx_description
1 polymer ?
#
loop_
_entity_poly.entity_id
_entity_poly.type
_entity_poly.pdbx_seq_one_letter_code
_entity_poly.pdbx_strand_id
1 'polypeptide(L)'
;MKLALEQIEAKKHNEVALYLGRPNSNSTPLFIPEAQRGIGILGGSGSGKTITAILQMIYSAIDQDLPAIVYDYKYPTLTKRFVGYAASRGYKVKIFAPGYDESEVCNPVEFLEADDEGSDALMAEQLAVTINRNFKKASQKELMNSLAQQAISWFNLFSCWLGEPNMLT
;
A
#
# COMPACT_ATOMS: atom_id res chain seq x y z
N MET A 1 16.69 1.21 24.28
CA MET A 1 15.29 1.07 24.73
C MET A 1 14.63 2.43 24.92
N LYS A 2 15.25 3.39 25.63
CA LYS A 2 14.69 4.73 25.89
C LYS A 2 14.17 5.45 24.63
N LEU A 3 14.98 5.49 23.56
CA LEU A 3 14.61 6.14 22.29
C LEU A 3 13.31 5.58 21.67
N ALA A 4 13.14 4.26 21.64
CA ALA A 4 11.96 3.66 21.02
C ALA A 4 10.67 4.01 21.77
N LEU A 5 10.73 4.06 23.11
CA LEU A 5 9.58 4.46 23.93
C LEU A 5 9.24 5.94 23.71
N GLU A 6 10.25 6.80 23.65
CA GLU A 6 10.08 8.23 23.34
C GLU A 6 9.45 8.43 21.95
N GLN A 7 9.84 7.63 20.96
CA GLN A 7 9.27 7.67 19.61
C GLN A 7 7.79 7.24 19.58
N ILE A 8 7.46 6.15 20.28
CA ILE A 8 6.08 5.66 20.40
C ILE A 8 5.18 6.71 21.08
N GLU A 9 5.68 7.37 22.13
CA GLU A 9 4.94 8.39 22.86
C GLU A 9 4.79 9.68 22.06
N ALA A 10 5.86 10.13 21.40
CA ALA A 10 5.87 11.38 20.65
C ALA A 10 5.04 11.34 19.35
N LYS A 11 4.81 10.15 18.78
CA LYS A 11 4.03 9.91 17.55
C LYS A 11 4.37 10.86 16.39
N LYS A 12 5.65 11.20 16.21
CA LYS A 12 6.09 12.07 15.12
C LYS A 12 6.19 11.29 13.80
N HIS A 13 5.89 11.97 12.69
CA HIS A 13 5.87 11.38 11.35
C HIS A 13 7.19 10.67 10.94
N ASN A 14 8.34 11.21 11.33
CA ASN A 14 9.66 10.70 10.89
C ASN A 14 10.47 10.03 12.01
N GLU A 15 9.85 9.79 13.17
CA GLU A 15 10.50 9.14 14.32
C GLU A 15 9.59 8.03 14.80
N VAL A 16 9.61 6.89 14.09
CA VAL A 16 8.69 5.77 14.32
C VAL A 16 9.44 4.59 14.90
N ALA A 17 8.89 3.97 15.94
CA ALA A 17 9.40 2.73 16.48
C ALA A 17 8.33 1.63 16.44
N LEU A 18 8.77 0.40 16.19
CA LEU A 18 7.91 -0.79 16.25
C LEU A 18 8.43 -1.73 17.32
N TYR A 19 7.64 -2.76 17.65
CA TYR A 19 8.05 -3.80 18.59
C TYR A 19 7.68 -5.19 18.10
N LEU A 20 8.49 -6.17 18.49
CA LEU A 20 8.21 -7.60 18.35
C LEU A 20 7.85 -8.16 19.72
N GLY A 21 6.72 -8.86 19.80
CA GLY A 21 6.11 -9.23 21.07
C GLY A 21 5.43 -8.03 21.71
N ARG A 22 4.19 -8.22 22.19
CA ARG A 22 3.43 -7.12 22.81
C ARG A 22 4.06 -6.73 24.16
N PRO A 23 4.23 -5.43 24.46
CA PRO A 23 4.76 -4.97 25.74
C PRO A 23 4.00 -5.43 26.97
N ASN A 24 2.72 -5.76 26.84
CA ASN A 24 1.86 -6.27 27.91
C ASN A 24 1.83 -7.80 28.02
N SER A 25 2.73 -8.51 27.33
CA SER A 25 2.87 -9.96 27.46
C SER A 25 3.97 -10.33 28.46
N ASN A 26 3.94 -11.55 28.99
CA ASN A 26 4.96 -12.05 29.94
C ASN A 26 6.41 -12.10 29.38
N SER A 27 6.63 -11.74 28.11
CA SER A 27 7.95 -11.68 27.48
C SER A 27 8.37 -10.23 27.22
N THR A 28 9.64 -9.92 27.49
CA THR A 28 10.24 -8.63 27.18
C THR A 28 10.13 -8.33 25.68
N PRO A 29 9.44 -7.25 25.26
CA PRO A 29 9.31 -6.90 23.86
C PRO A 29 10.66 -6.47 23.28
N LEU A 30 10.91 -6.81 22.02
CA LEU A 30 12.06 -6.30 21.27
C LEU A 30 11.63 -5.05 20.51
N PHE A 31 12.12 -3.90 20.95
CA PHE A 31 11.87 -2.62 20.28
C PHE A 31 12.81 -2.39 19.10
N ILE A 32 12.25 -1.94 18.00
CA ILE A 32 12.93 -1.55 16.76
C ILE A 32 12.75 -0.03 16.61
N PRO A 33 13.69 0.79 17.11
CA PRO A 33 13.67 2.24 16.87
C PRO A 33 13.98 2.55 15.41
N GLU A 34 13.69 3.78 14.98
CA GLU A 34 14.05 4.28 13.65
C GLU A 34 13.48 3.45 12.48
N ALA A 35 12.26 2.93 12.62
CA ALA A 35 11.61 2.07 11.63
C ALA A 35 11.38 2.75 10.27
N GLN A 36 11.35 4.08 10.23
CA GLN A 36 11.23 4.88 9.00
C GLN A 36 12.42 4.69 8.04
N ARG A 37 13.58 4.23 8.53
CA ARG A 37 14.75 3.93 7.69
C ARG A 37 14.59 2.66 6.86
N GLY A 38 13.54 1.89 7.12
CA GLY A 38 13.28 0.60 6.50
C GLY A 38 13.87 -0.57 7.31
N ILE A 39 13.18 -1.71 7.23
CA ILE A 39 13.54 -2.94 7.96
C ILE A 39 13.65 -4.09 6.94
N GLY A 40 14.81 -4.73 6.89
CA GLY A 40 15.03 -5.93 6.06
C GLY A 40 14.94 -7.21 6.88
N ILE A 41 14.08 -8.15 6.47
CA ILE A 41 13.96 -9.47 7.10
C ILE A 41 14.42 -10.54 6.11
N LEU A 42 15.42 -11.32 6.51
CA LEU A 42 16.05 -12.36 5.68
C LEU A 42 15.85 -13.75 6.29
N GLY A 43 15.71 -14.77 5.43
CA GLY A 43 15.65 -16.17 5.85
C GLY A 43 15.06 -17.09 4.77
N GLY A 44 15.24 -18.41 4.91
CA GLY A 44 14.71 -19.41 3.97
C GLY A 44 13.20 -19.62 4.02
N SER A 45 12.58 -20.15 2.96
CA SER A 45 11.13 -20.45 2.97
C SER A 45 10.74 -21.31 4.19
N GLY A 46 9.59 -21.02 4.81
CA GLY A 46 9.13 -21.74 6.01
C GLY A 46 9.81 -21.35 7.33
N SER A 47 10.82 -20.47 7.33
CA SER A 47 11.54 -20.05 8.55
C SER A 47 10.75 -19.16 9.52
N GLY A 48 9.43 -19.03 9.35
CA GLY A 48 8.57 -18.27 10.25
C GLY A 48 8.57 -16.74 10.11
N LYS A 49 9.34 -16.15 9.18
CA LYS A 49 9.46 -14.67 8.98
C LYS A 49 8.13 -13.91 9.09
N THR A 50 7.11 -14.44 8.45
CA THR A 50 5.78 -13.82 8.39
C THR A 50 5.14 -13.74 9.78
N ILE A 51 5.22 -14.81 10.57
CA ILE A 51 4.55 -14.90 11.87
C ILE A 51 5.39 -14.21 12.95
N THR A 52 6.71 -14.42 12.94
CA THR A 52 7.59 -13.96 14.02
C THR A 52 7.97 -12.49 13.91
N ALA A 53 8.08 -11.94 12.70
CA ALA A 53 8.51 -10.57 12.49
C ALA A 53 7.41 -9.71 11.82
N ILE A 54 7.01 -10.05 10.59
CA ILE A 54 6.12 -9.19 9.78
C ILE A 54 4.78 -8.97 10.48
N LEU A 55 4.10 -10.04 10.91
CA LEU A 55 2.80 -9.95 11.55
C LEU A 55 2.86 -9.22 12.90
N GLN A 56 3.93 -9.42 13.68
CA GLN A 56 4.14 -8.71 14.94
C GLN A 56 4.33 -7.21 14.72
N MET A 57 5.08 -6.82 13.69
CA MET A 57 5.25 -5.42 13.31
C MET A 57 3.94 -4.80 12.79
N ILE A 58 3.12 -5.55 12.04
CA ILE A 58 1.79 -5.09 11.63
C ILE A 58 0.92 -4.83 12.87
N TYR A 59 0.89 -5.76 13.84
CA TYR A 59 0.18 -5.53 15.09
C TYR A 59 0.73 -4.35 15.86
N SER A 60 2.05 -4.19 15.92
CA SER A 60 2.67 -3.03 16.56
C SER A 60 2.26 -1.72 15.90
N ALA A 61 2.17 -1.67 14.57
CA ALA A 61 1.70 -0.49 13.86
C ALA A 61 0.22 -0.19 14.14
N ILE A 62 -0.63 -1.22 14.14
CA ILE A 62 -2.06 -1.09 14.45
C ILE A 62 -2.27 -0.66 15.91
N ASP A 63 -1.53 -1.23 16.85
CA ASP A 63 -1.63 -0.91 18.27
C ASP A 63 -1.26 0.57 18.55
N GLN A 64 -0.39 1.14 17.71
CA GLN A 64 0.10 2.52 17.79
C GLN A 64 -0.72 3.53 16.96
N ASP A 65 -1.80 3.09 16.30
CA ASP A 65 -2.64 3.91 15.42
C ASP A 65 -1.91 4.45 14.18
N LEU A 66 -0.91 3.72 13.68
CA LEU A 66 -0.18 4.09 12.46
C LEU A 66 -0.94 3.66 11.19
N PRO A 67 -1.00 4.48 10.13
CA PRO A 67 -1.50 4.04 8.84
C PRO A 67 -0.57 2.98 8.25
N ALA A 68 -1.14 1.95 7.60
CA ALA A 68 -0.37 0.86 7.04
C ALA A 68 -0.91 0.42 5.68
N ILE A 69 0.01 0.23 4.71
CA ILE A 69 -0.26 -0.44 3.45
C ILE A 69 0.43 -1.80 3.50
N VAL A 70 -0.34 -2.88 3.34
CA VAL A 70 0.17 -4.25 3.42
C VAL A 70 0.02 -4.94 2.07
N TYR A 71 1.15 -5.37 1.51
CA TYR A 71 1.17 -6.19 0.29
C TYR A 71 1.20 -7.68 0.65
N ASP A 72 0.13 -8.40 0.33
CA ASP A 72 0.00 -9.85 0.55
C ASP A 72 0.12 -10.62 -0.77
N TYR A 73 1.33 -11.06 -1.10
CA TYR A 73 1.59 -11.83 -2.32
C TYR A 73 0.78 -13.13 -2.42
N LYS A 74 0.40 -13.72 -1.28
CA LYS A 74 -0.41 -14.95 -1.20
C LYS A 74 -1.76 -14.66 -0.60
N TYR A 75 -2.39 -13.57 -1.05
CA TYR A 75 -3.72 -13.19 -0.61
C TYR A 75 -4.66 -14.40 -0.65
N PRO A 76 -5.43 -14.68 0.41
CA PRO A 76 -5.64 -13.86 1.63
C PRO A 76 -4.86 -14.32 2.88
N THR A 77 -3.72 -15.00 2.72
CA THR A 77 -3.05 -15.74 3.82
C THR A 77 -2.57 -14.86 4.97
N LEU A 78 -1.96 -13.71 4.69
CA LEU A 78 -1.50 -12.77 5.71
C LEU A 78 -2.65 -11.86 6.13
N THR A 79 -3.43 -11.37 5.17
CA THR A 79 -4.52 -10.42 5.39
C THR A 79 -5.56 -10.93 6.38
N LYS A 80 -5.98 -12.19 6.25
CA LYS A 80 -6.94 -12.85 7.17
C LYS A 80 -6.51 -12.83 8.64
N ARG A 81 -5.20 -12.69 8.93
CA ARG A 81 -4.69 -12.74 10.30
C ARG A 81 -4.90 -11.44 11.06
N PHE A 82 -4.81 -10.30 10.38
CA PHE A 82 -4.82 -8.99 11.06
C PHE A 82 -6.03 -8.13 10.68
N VAL A 83 -6.74 -8.39 9.58
CA VAL A 83 -7.85 -7.53 9.12
C VAL A 83 -8.95 -7.35 10.17
N GLY A 84 -9.36 -8.42 10.84
CA GLY A 84 -10.35 -8.36 11.91
C GLY A 84 -9.83 -7.61 13.15
N TYR A 85 -8.53 -7.70 13.42
CA TYR A 85 -7.89 -6.96 14.50
C TYR A 85 -7.79 -5.46 14.19
N ALA A 86 -7.45 -5.10 12.95
CA ALA A 86 -7.44 -3.70 12.52
C ALA A 86 -8.85 -3.09 12.62
N ALA A 87 -9.87 -3.81 12.13
CA ALA A 87 -11.26 -3.38 12.23
C ALA A 87 -11.71 -3.19 13.69
N SER A 88 -11.34 -4.10 14.60
CA SER A 88 -11.67 -3.95 16.03
C SER A 88 -10.95 -2.79 16.72
N ARG A 89 -9.86 -2.29 16.14
CA ARG A 89 -9.13 -1.10 16.56
C ARG A 89 -9.61 0.18 15.87
N GLY A 90 -10.71 0.11 15.12
CA GLY A 90 -11.35 1.27 14.48
C GLY A 90 -10.78 1.64 13.10
N TYR A 91 -9.90 0.83 12.52
CA TYR A 91 -9.38 1.10 11.18
C TYR A 91 -10.47 0.86 10.12
N LYS A 92 -10.56 1.80 9.17
CA LYS A 92 -11.28 1.60 7.91
C LYS A 92 -10.39 0.82 6.94
N VAL A 93 -10.51 -0.50 6.96
CA VAL A 93 -9.69 -1.35 6.07
C VAL A 93 -10.24 -1.30 4.65
N LYS A 94 -9.35 -1.03 3.70
CA LYS A 94 -9.58 -1.03 2.26
C LYS A 94 -8.77 -2.16 1.64
N ILE A 95 -9.41 -3.01 0.84
CA ILE A 95 -8.77 -4.16 0.20
C ILE A 95 -8.79 -3.94 -1.30
N PHE A 96 -7.63 -4.02 -1.95
CA PHE A 96 -7.50 -4.06 -3.40
C PHE A 96 -6.94 -5.43 -3.80
N ALA A 97 -7.81 -6.31 -4.27
CA ALA A 97 -7.49 -7.70 -4.62
C ALA A 97 -8.31 -8.14 -5.86
N PRO A 98 -7.94 -7.70 -7.07
CA PRO A 98 -8.70 -7.99 -8.29
C PRO A 98 -9.04 -9.48 -8.44
N GLY A 99 -10.32 -9.78 -8.68
CA GLY A 99 -10.83 -11.16 -8.78
C GLY A 99 -11.41 -11.74 -7.49
N TYR A 100 -11.41 -10.99 -6.39
CA TYR A 100 -12.10 -11.33 -5.14
C TYR A 100 -13.28 -10.38 -4.90
N ASP A 101 -14.33 -10.89 -4.25
CA ASP A 101 -15.58 -10.15 -4.02
C ASP A 101 -15.37 -8.92 -3.12
N GLU A 102 -14.47 -9.01 -2.15
CA GLU A 102 -14.13 -7.93 -1.24
C GLU A 102 -13.21 -6.85 -1.84
N SER A 103 -12.80 -7.00 -3.09
CA SER A 103 -11.92 -6.03 -3.74
C SER A 103 -12.64 -4.74 -4.03
N GLU A 104 -12.06 -3.64 -3.56
CA GLU A 104 -12.44 -2.30 -3.96
C GLU A 104 -11.77 -1.88 -5.27
N VAL A 105 -12.18 -0.71 -5.77
CA VAL A 105 -11.58 -0.07 -6.94
C VAL A 105 -10.44 0.82 -6.46
N CYS A 106 -9.29 0.70 -7.11
CA CYS A 106 -8.17 1.63 -6.97
C CYS A 106 -7.94 2.23 -8.35
N ASN A 107 -8.36 3.47 -8.56
CA ASN A 107 -8.15 4.18 -9.81
C ASN A 107 -6.91 5.07 -9.69
N PRO A 108 -5.81 4.78 -10.40
CA PRO A 108 -4.59 5.55 -10.26
C PRO A 108 -4.70 7.02 -10.70
N VAL A 109 -5.71 7.35 -11.52
CA VAL A 109 -5.96 8.72 -11.99
C VAL A 109 -6.47 9.61 -10.85
N GLU A 110 -7.12 9.03 -9.84
CA GLU A 110 -7.59 9.78 -8.65
C GLU A 110 -6.41 10.32 -7.83
N PHE A 111 -5.19 9.79 -8.01
CA PHE A 111 -3.99 10.37 -7.37
C PHE A 111 -3.42 11.58 -8.11
N LEU A 112 -3.96 11.94 -9.29
CA LEU A 112 -3.54 13.11 -10.05
C LEU A 112 -4.27 14.38 -9.62
N GLU A 113 -5.44 14.24 -9.01
CA GLU A 113 -6.18 15.35 -8.40
C GLU A 113 -5.51 15.69 -7.07
N ALA A 114 -4.49 16.55 -7.13
CA ALA A 114 -3.85 17.08 -5.94
C ALA A 114 -4.58 18.34 -5.46
N ASP A 115 -4.69 18.51 -4.14
CA ASP A 115 -5.31 19.70 -3.51
C ASP A 115 -4.56 21.01 -3.84
N ASP A 116 -3.33 20.92 -4.37
CA ASP A 116 -2.47 22.05 -4.74
C ASP A 116 -2.51 22.31 -6.25
N GLU A 117 -3.06 23.47 -6.63
CA GLU A 117 -3.09 23.96 -8.01
C GLU A 117 -1.70 23.93 -8.67
N GLY A 118 -1.52 23.08 -9.69
CA GLY A 118 -0.31 23.02 -10.52
C GLY A 118 0.64 21.84 -10.26
N SER A 119 0.31 20.92 -9.35
CA SER A 119 1.12 19.72 -9.10
C SER A 119 0.75 18.50 -9.96
N ASP A 120 -0.36 18.55 -10.71
CA ASP A 120 -0.89 17.46 -11.55
C ASP A 120 0.13 16.92 -12.55
N ALA A 121 0.90 17.81 -13.19
CA ALA A 121 1.91 17.43 -14.16
C ALA A 121 3.04 16.58 -13.53
N LEU A 122 3.44 16.92 -12.31
CA LEU A 122 4.46 16.18 -11.56
C LEU A 122 3.92 14.82 -11.09
N MET A 123 2.68 14.77 -10.60
CA MET A 123 2.02 13.53 -10.19
C MET A 123 1.82 12.59 -11.39
N ALA A 124 1.44 13.13 -12.55
CA ALA A 124 1.31 12.39 -13.79
C ALA A 124 2.65 11.81 -14.26
N GLU A 125 3.74 12.59 -14.15
CA GLU A 125 5.08 12.10 -14.45
C GLU A 125 5.49 10.95 -13.52
N GLN A 126 5.32 11.10 -12.20
CA GLN A 126 5.65 10.03 -11.24
C GLN A 126 4.83 8.76 -11.48
N LEU A 127 3.55 8.91 -11.78
CA LEU A 127 2.68 7.80 -12.12
C LEU A 127 3.16 7.09 -13.40
N ALA A 128 3.44 7.85 -14.47
CA ALA A 128 3.92 7.32 -15.74
C ALA A 128 5.28 6.60 -15.58
N VAL A 129 6.21 7.17 -14.81
CA VAL A 129 7.51 6.56 -14.52
C VAL A 129 7.34 5.25 -13.75
N THR A 130 6.46 5.23 -12.75
CA THR A 130 6.19 4.05 -11.91
C THR A 130 5.54 2.92 -12.73
N ILE A 131 4.53 3.25 -13.52
CA ILE A 131 3.87 2.34 -14.46
C ILE A 131 4.92 1.76 -15.42
N ASN A 132 5.65 2.60 -16.15
CA ASN A 132 6.63 2.17 -17.14
C ASN A 132 7.72 1.29 -16.52
N ARG A 133 8.19 1.60 -15.31
CA ARG A 133 9.20 0.80 -14.60
C ARG A 133 8.66 -0.59 -14.22
N ASN A 134 7.41 -0.69 -13.82
CA ASN A 134 6.77 -1.96 -13.48
C ASN A 134 6.46 -2.80 -14.73
N PHE A 135 6.06 -2.17 -15.85
CA PHE A 135 5.78 -2.87 -17.11
C PHE A 135 7.03 -3.24 -17.91
N LYS A 136 8.14 -2.50 -17.82
CA LYS A 136 9.43 -2.89 -18.43
C LYS A 136 10.02 -4.18 -17.86
N LYS A 137 9.59 -4.59 -16.67
CA LYS A 137 9.95 -5.88 -16.06
C LYS A 137 9.07 -7.04 -16.55
N ALA A 138 7.95 -6.76 -17.23
CA ALA A 138 7.18 -7.73 -17.98
C ALA A 138 7.76 -7.86 -19.39
N SER A 139 7.72 -9.06 -19.98
CA SER A 139 8.46 -9.39 -21.19
C SER A 139 8.09 -8.51 -22.40
N GLN A 140 9.07 -8.17 -23.27
CA GLN A 140 8.90 -7.31 -24.46
C GLN A 140 7.76 -7.73 -25.41
N LYS A 141 7.35 -9.00 -25.39
CA LYS A 141 6.29 -9.53 -26.26
C LYS A 141 4.88 -9.17 -25.76
N GLU A 142 4.70 -8.94 -24.46
CA GLU A 142 3.43 -8.49 -23.85
C GLU A 142 3.24 -6.98 -23.96
N LEU A 143 4.34 -6.23 -24.03
CA LEU A 143 4.35 -4.77 -24.18
C LEU A 143 3.73 -4.30 -25.51
N MET A 144 3.94 -5.03 -26.61
CA MET A 144 3.37 -4.64 -27.91
C MET A 144 1.87 -4.86 -28.02
N ASN A 145 1.34 -5.91 -27.38
CA ASN A 145 -0.09 -6.16 -27.34
C ASN A 145 -0.78 -5.21 -26.35
N SER A 146 -0.15 -4.89 -25.21
CA SER A 146 -0.74 -3.98 -24.21
C SER A 146 -0.70 -2.51 -24.63
N LEU A 147 0.31 -2.04 -25.37
CA LEU A 147 0.34 -0.68 -25.91
C LEU A 147 -0.71 -0.48 -27.01
N ALA A 148 -0.98 -1.49 -27.84
CA ALA A 148 -2.10 -1.46 -28.78
C ALA A 148 -3.44 -1.40 -28.04
N GLN A 149 -3.61 -2.20 -26.99
CA GLN A 149 -4.83 -2.20 -26.17
C GLN A 149 -5.01 -0.89 -25.39
N GLN A 150 -3.92 -0.30 -24.87
CA GLN A 150 -3.93 0.99 -24.19
C GLN A 150 -4.19 2.13 -25.18
N ALA A 151 -3.61 2.13 -26.38
CA ALA A 151 -3.93 3.12 -27.41
C ALA A 151 -5.41 3.06 -27.79
N ILE A 152 -6.00 1.86 -27.91
CA ILE A 152 -7.44 1.67 -28.19
C ILE A 152 -8.30 2.11 -27.00
N SER A 153 -7.91 1.78 -25.77
CA SER A 153 -8.62 2.20 -24.54
C SER A 153 -8.59 3.71 -24.35
N TRP A 154 -7.43 4.34 -24.57
CA TRP A 154 -7.25 5.78 -24.51
C TRP A 154 -8.02 6.48 -25.63
N PHE A 155 -8.05 5.92 -26.84
CA PHE A 155 -8.88 6.42 -27.94
C PHE A 155 -10.38 6.33 -27.62
N ASN A 156 -10.82 5.24 -26.98
CA ASN A 156 -12.21 5.08 -26.54
C ASN A 156 -12.59 5.99 -25.36
N LEU A 157 -11.67 6.25 -24.44
CA LEU A 157 -11.89 7.23 -23.37
C LEU A 157 -11.96 8.66 -23.93
N PHE A 158 -11.11 8.99 -24.91
CA PHE A 158 -11.11 10.29 -25.57
C PHE A 158 -12.36 10.49 -26.44
N SER A 159 -12.87 9.43 -27.09
CA SER A 159 -14.11 9.50 -27.86
C SER A 159 -15.36 9.63 -26.99
N CYS A 160 -15.39 9.02 -25.80
CA CYS A 160 -16.42 9.28 -24.78
C CYS A 160 -16.37 10.72 -24.25
N TRP A 161 -15.22 11.40 -24.29
CA TRP A 161 -15.08 12.78 -23.84
C TRP A 161 -15.43 13.82 -24.93
N LEU A 162 -15.45 13.42 -26.20
CA LEU A 162 -15.72 14.30 -27.35
C LEU A 162 -17.15 14.18 -27.94
N GLY A 163 -18.04 13.37 -27.37
CA GLY A 163 -19.49 13.40 -27.64
C GLY A 163 -20.23 13.59 -26.31
N GLU A 164 -21.05 14.63 -26.10
CA GLU A 164 -22.18 15.08 -26.92
C GLU A 164 -22.18 16.61 -27.17
N PRO A 165 -22.51 17.08 -28.40
CA PRO A 165 -23.02 18.43 -28.59
C PRO A 165 -24.56 18.45 -28.41
N ASN A 166 -25.01 19.28 -27.46
CA ASN A 166 -26.36 19.82 -27.30
C ASN A 166 -27.53 18.83 -27.08
N MET A 167 -27.92 18.65 -25.81
CA MET A 167 -29.33 18.45 -25.44
C MET A 167 -29.85 19.65 -24.66
N LEU A 168 -30.24 20.69 -25.39
CA LEU A 168 -31.21 21.70 -24.97
C LEU A 168 -32.19 21.94 -26.12
N THR A 169 -33.24 21.12 -26.15
CA THR A 169 -34.60 21.45 -26.63
C THR A 169 -35.57 20.59 -25.84
#